data_AF-T0HX62-F1
#
_entry.id   AF-T0HX62-F1
#
_cell.length_a   1.000
_cell.length_b   1.000
_cell.length_c   1.000
_cell.angle_alpha   90.00
_cell.angle_beta   90.00
_cell.angle_gamma   90.00
#
_symmetry.space_group_name_H-M   'P 1'
#
loop_
_entity.id
_entity.type
_entity.pdbx_description
1 polymer ?
#
loop_
_entity_poly.entity_id
_entity_poly.type
_entity_poly.pdbx_seq_one_letter_code
_entity_poly.pdbx_strand_id
1 'polypeptide(L)'
;MAEVPMDGNIEPARLRLIRPIGETALFRVIGVEDLIADRMGQYASRSAPDRIDQARILLSLHPDADLAYLERRIREESMGDYGVEDITR
;
A
#
# COMPACT_ATOMS: atom_id res chain seq x y z
N MET A 1 12.24 12.64 11.04
CA MET A 1 12.30 11.73 9.88
C MET A 1 11.80 10.39 10.37
N ALA A 2 10.81 9.78 9.71
CA ALA A 2 10.38 8.44 10.08
C ALA A 2 11.52 7.47 9.73
N GLU A 3 12.06 6.79 10.75
CA GLU A 3 13.19 5.86 10.62
C GLU A 3 12.75 4.54 9.94
N VAL A 4 11.43 4.30 9.89
CA VAL A 4 10.80 3.10 9.33
C VAL A 4 9.58 3.49 8.46
N PRO A 5 9.36 2.85 7.29
CA PRO A 5 8.18 3.11 6.47
C PRO A 5 6.89 2.73 7.20
N MET A 6 5.80 3.47 6.95
CA MET A 6 4.46 3.24 7.53
C MET A 6 4.46 3.03 9.05
N ASP A 7 5.27 3.82 9.77
CA ASP A 7 5.44 3.75 11.24
C ASP A 7 5.78 2.35 11.79
N GLY A 8 6.35 1.47 10.95
CA GLY A 8 6.73 0.11 11.33
C GLY A 8 5.62 -0.94 11.18
N ASN A 9 4.45 -0.57 10.66
CA ASN A 9 3.32 -1.49 10.47
C ASN A 9 3.44 -2.40 9.24
N ILE A 10 4.57 -2.33 8.52
CA ILE A 10 4.85 -3.19 7.37
C ILE A 10 5.50 -4.49 7.83
N GLU A 11 5.03 -5.60 7.27
CA GLU A 11 5.70 -6.90 7.41
C GLU A 11 7.10 -6.84 6.77
N PRO A 12 8.20 -7.05 7.53
CA PRO A 12 9.56 -6.87 6.99
C PRO A 12 9.87 -7.74 5.77
N ALA A 13 9.22 -8.90 5.64
CA ALA A 13 9.35 -9.79 4.50
C ALA A 13 8.77 -9.22 3.19
N ARG A 14 7.94 -8.17 3.27
CA ARG A 14 7.30 -7.52 2.12
C ARG A 14 7.99 -6.24 1.66
N LEU A 15 9.02 -5.80 2.40
CA LEU A 15 9.94 -4.79 1.91
C LEU A 15 10.71 -5.35 0.72
N ARG A 16 10.60 -4.68 -0.44
CA ARG A 16 11.42 -5.04 -1.60
C ARG A 16 12.71 -4.25 -1.56
N LEU A 17 13.82 -4.92 -1.82
CA LEU A 17 15.11 -4.27 -2.03
C LEU A 17 15.31 -4.06 -3.53
N ILE A 18 15.35 -2.80 -3.94
CA ILE A 18 15.63 -2.42 -5.33
C ILE A 18 17.00 -1.77 -5.42
N ARG A 19 17.72 -2.05 -6.51
CA ARG A 19 18.94 -1.33 -6.88
C ARG A 19 18.64 -0.46 -8.10
N PRO A 20 18.70 0.86 -7.99
CA PRO A 20 18.62 1.74 -9.14
C PRO A 20 19.75 1.46 -10.13
N ILE A 21 19.47 1.61 -11.42
CA ILE A 21 20.47 1.46 -12.47
C ILE A 21 21.52 2.56 -12.29
N GLY A 22 22.80 2.17 -12.21
CA GLY A 22 23.92 3.10 -12.01
C GLY A 22 24.27 3.37 -10.55
N GLU A 23 23.56 2.79 -9.59
CA GLU A 23 23.86 2.91 -8.17
C GLU A 23 24.35 1.60 -7.54
N THR A 24 25.12 1.72 -6.45
CA THR A 24 25.61 0.57 -5.67
C THR A 24 24.75 0.27 -4.46
N ALA A 25 24.00 1.25 -3.96
CA ALA A 25 23.15 1.12 -2.79
C ALA A 25 21.82 0.40 -3.11
N LEU A 26 21.32 -0.35 -2.12
CA LEU A 26 19.98 -0.94 -2.16
C LEU A 26 18.99 -0.03 -1.42
N PHE A 27 17.82 0.15 -2.00
CA PHE A 27 16.72 0.91 -1.42
C PHE A 27 15.63 -0.05 -0.97
N ARG A 28 15.10 0.18 0.23
CA ARG A 28 13.89 -0.48 0.70
C ARG A 28 12.70 0.28 0.15
N VAL A 29 11.86 -0.41 -0.60
CA VAL A 29 10.56 0.10 -1.05
C VAL A 29 9.45 -0.76 -0.47
N ILE A 30 8.33 -0.11 -0.19
CA ILE A 30 7.12 -0.77 0.30
C ILE A 30 6.51 -1.64 -0.81
N GLY A 31 5.76 -2.66 -0.42
CA GLY A 31 4.98 -3.46 -1.35
C GLY A 31 3.87 -2.65 -2.02
N VAL A 32 3.37 -3.13 -3.15
CA VAL A 32 2.23 -2.48 -3.82
C VAL A 32 0.99 -2.52 -2.93
N GLU A 33 0.82 -3.57 -2.14
CA GLU A 33 -0.31 -3.73 -1.23
C GLU A 33 -0.31 -2.63 -0.15
N ASP A 34 0.85 -2.31 0.41
CA ASP A 34 0.99 -1.22 1.39
C ASP A 34 0.77 0.15 0.74
N LEU A 35 1.20 0.33 -0.52
CA LEU A 35 0.91 1.54 -1.28
C LEU A 35 -0.60 1.69 -1.53
N ILE A 36 -1.31 0.62 -1.90
CA ILE A 36 -2.76 0.62 -2.09
C ILE A 36 -3.47 0.92 -0.76
N ALA A 37 -3.05 0.29 0.33
CA ALA A 37 -3.62 0.53 1.66
C ALA A 37 -3.46 1.99 2.13
N ASP A 38 -2.29 2.61 1.90
CA ASP A 38 -2.10 4.05 2.16
C ASP A 38 -3.10 4.92 1.39
N ARG A 39 -3.39 4.59 0.12
CA ARG A 39 -4.43 5.28 -0.66
C ARG A 39 -5.81 5.13 -0.02
N MET A 40 -6.14 3.95 0.48
CA MET A 40 -7.41 3.71 1.17
C MET A 40 -7.49 4.46 2.51
N GLY A 41 -6.41 4.55 3.29
CA GLY A 41 -6.35 5.38 4.50
C GLY A 41 -6.55 6.87 4.19
N GLN A 42 -5.91 7.38 3.14
CA GLN A 42 -6.10 8.76 2.68
C GLN A 42 -7.54 9.03 2.22
N TYR A 43 -8.15 8.09 1.50
CA TYR A 43 -9.55 8.16 1.13
C TYR A 43 -10.47 8.18 2.36
N ALA A 44 -10.23 7.28 3.33
CA ALA A 44 -11.01 7.19 4.57
C ALA A 44 -10.94 8.46 5.41
N SER A 45 -9.77 9.11 5.45
CA SER A 45 -9.59 10.40 6.13
C SER A 45 -10.36 11.56 5.48
N ARG A 46 -10.97 11.35 4.31
CA ARG A 46 -11.65 12.37 3.47
C ARG A 46 -10.76 13.52 3.01
N SER A 47 -9.45 13.40 3.17
CA SER A 47 -8.48 14.41 2.75
C SER A 47 -8.17 14.36 1.25
N ALA A 48 -8.37 13.20 0.61
CA ALA A 48 -8.04 12.98 -0.79
C ALA A 48 -9.06 12.02 -1.44
N PRO A 49 -10.19 12.54 -1.97
CA PRO A 49 -11.29 11.73 -2.49
C PRO A 49 -10.94 10.94 -3.76
N ASP A 50 -9.91 11.36 -4.50
CA ASP A 50 -9.40 10.69 -5.71
C ASP A 50 -8.63 9.39 -5.41
N ARG A 51 -8.28 9.15 -4.14
CA ARG A 51 -7.38 8.05 -3.77
C ARG A 51 -7.98 6.67 -3.97
N ILE A 52 -9.30 6.54 -3.88
CA ILE A 52 -9.98 5.27 -4.16
C ILE A 52 -9.80 4.84 -5.62
N ASP A 53 -9.85 5.77 -6.57
CA ASP A 53 -9.65 5.45 -7.99
C ASP A 53 -8.18 5.10 -8.27
N GLN A 54 -7.24 5.76 -7.59
CA GLN A 54 -5.84 5.38 -7.66
C GLN A 54 -5.59 3.97 -7.10
N ALA A 55 -6.24 3.60 -5.98
CA ALA A 55 -6.16 2.28 -5.39
C ALA A 55 -6.63 1.19 -6.37
N ARG A 56 -7.75 1.43 -7.07
CA ARG A 56 -8.27 0.54 -8.12
C ARG A 56 -7.30 0.39 -9.29
N ILE A 57 -6.73 1.49 -9.78
CA ILE A 57 -5.75 1.46 -10.87
C ILE A 57 -4.52 0.64 -10.46
N LEU A 58 -3.96 0.90 -9.28
CA LEU A 58 -2.80 0.16 -8.76
C LEU A 58 -3.11 -1.33 -8.67
N LEU A 59 -4.27 -1.72 -8.13
CA LEU A 59 -4.65 -3.13 -8.05
C LEU A 59 -4.79 -3.77 -9.45
N SER A 60 -5.37 -3.04 -10.42
CA SER A 60 -5.52 -3.54 -11.80
C SER A 60 -4.18 -3.78 -12.51
N LEU A 61 -3.13 -3.03 -12.15
CA LEU A 61 -1.78 -3.18 -12.69
C LEU A 61 -0.98 -4.30 -12.02
N HIS A 62 -1.45 -4.78 -10.87
CA HIS A 62 -0.77 -5.76 -10.03
C HIS A 62 -1.71 -6.94 -9.69
N PRO A 63 -2.09 -7.77 -10.68
CA PRO A 63 -3.01 -8.89 -10.50
C PRO A 63 -2.46 -10.00 -9.59
N ASP A 64 -1.15 -9.98 -9.31
CA ASP A 64 -0.44 -10.88 -8.41
C ASP A 64 -0.38 -10.38 -6.95
N ALA A 65 -1.02 -9.24 -6.65
CA ALA A 65 -1.11 -8.72 -5.29
C ALA A 65 -1.77 -9.73 -4.33
N ASP A 66 -1.20 -9.85 -3.13
CA ASP A 66 -1.77 -10.71 -2.10
C ASP A 66 -3.01 -10.05 -1.49
N LEU A 67 -4.19 -10.46 -1.96
CA LEU A 67 -5.46 -9.88 -1.52
C LEU A 67 -5.74 -10.10 -0.02
N ALA A 68 -5.25 -11.19 0.58
CA ALA A 68 -5.45 -11.43 2.00
C ALA A 68 -4.61 -10.48 2.86
N TYR A 69 -3.36 -10.23 2.43
CA TYR A 69 -2.53 -9.21 3.06
C TYR A 69 -3.07 -7.80 2.84
N LEU A 70 -3.48 -7.48 1.61
CA LEU A 70 -4.04 -6.19 1.25
C LEU A 70 -5.31 -5.88 2.05
N GLU A 71 -6.22 -6.84 2.18
CA GLU A 71 -7.44 -6.74 2.99
C GLU A 71 -7.11 -6.30 4.44
N ARG A 72 -6.17 -7.00 5.07
CA ARG A 72 -5.72 -6.66 6.42
C ARG A 72 -5.18 -5.24 6.49
N ARG A 73 -4.33 -4.84 5.54
CA ARG A 73 -3.71 -3.50 5.53
C ARG A 73 -4.70 -2.38 5.26
N ILE A 74 -5.67 -2.56 4.35
CA ILE A 74 -6.73 -1.57 4.11
C ILE A 74 -7.50 -1.32 5.39
N ARG A 75 -7.92 -2.38 6.09
CA ARG A 75 -8.64 -2.24 7.36
C ARG A 75 -7.83 -1.51 8.43
N GLU A 76 -6.52 -1.77 8.52
CA GLU A 76 -5.64 -1.07 9.46
C GLU A 76 -5.52 0.42 9.14
N GLU A 77 -5.26 0.78 7.88
CA GLU A 77 -5.09 2.18 7.45
C GLU A 77 -6.39 2.98 7.45
N SER A 78 -7.53 2.30 7.29
CA SER A 78 -8.85 2.93 7.26
C SER A 78 -9.62 2.84 8.57
N MET A 79 -9.00 2.38 9.66
CA MET A 79 -9.69 2.10 10.94
C MET A 79 -10.92 1.16 10.79
N GLY A 80 -10.90 0.27 9.81
CA GLY A 80 -11.95 -0.72 9.54
C GLY A 80 -13.07 -0.25 8.60
N ASP A 81 -13.07 1.01 8.16
CA ASP A 81 -14.13 1.58 7.31
C ASP A 81 -14.24 0.93 5.92
N TYR A 82 -13.13 0.41 5.39
CA TYR A 82 -13.06 -0.17 4.05
C TYR A 82 -12.36 -1.53 4.07
N GLY A 83 -12.56 -2.29 3.00
CA GLY A 83 -11.86 -3.54 2.69
C GLY A 83 -11.47 -3.60 1.22
N VAL A 84 -10.87 -4.72 0.83
CA VAL A 84 -10.46 -4.98 -0.56
C VAL A 84 -11.67 -4.97 -1.49
N GLU A 85 -12.85 -5.35 -1.01
CA GLU A 85 -14.12 -5.36 -1.75
C GLU A 85 -14.57 -3.99 -2.27
N ASP A 86 -14.05 -2.89 -1.71
CA ASP A 86 -14.38 -1.52 -2.13
C ASP A 86 -13.61 -1.09 -3.39
N ILE A 87 -12.53 -1.81 -3.72
CA ILE A 87 -11.63 -1.52 -4.84
C ILE A 87 -11.51 -2.67 -5.85
N THR A 88 -12.25 -3.77 -5.67
CA THR A 88 -12.33 -4.89 -6.63
C THR A 88 -13.61 -4.89 -7.46
N ARG A 89 -14.44 -3.85 -7.36
CA ARG A 89 -15.71 -3.72 -8.10
C ARG A 89 -15.53 -3.15 -9.50
#